data_AF-A0A1C4DTB2-F1
#
_entry.id   AF-A0A1C4DTB2-F1
#
_cell.length_a   1.000
_cell.length_b   1.000
_cell.length_c   1.000
_cell.angle_alpha   90.00
_cell.angle_beta   90.00
_cell.angle_gamma   90.00
#
_symmetry.space_group_name_H-M   'P 1'
#
loop_
_entity.id
_entity.type
_entity.pdbx_description
1 polymer ?
#
loop_
_entity_poly.entity_id
_entity_poly.type
_entity_poly.pdbx_seq_one_letter_code
_entity_poly.pdbx_strand_id
1 'polypeptide(L)'
;MKIDVQELAVVNEHIFEWDNEKGHHCTLIHRGIVKDRGINEIRHKEYEDIILIWKNINELKERSTYPEGIVSYLEENKRNIVHSISKNK
;
A
#
# COMPACT_ATOMS: atom_id res chain seq x y z
N MET A 1 -7.37 0.74 16.66
CA MET A 1 -7.93 0.97 15.31
C MET A 1 -8.77 -0.23 14.91
N LYS A 2 -9.99 0.01 14.42
CA LYS A 2 -10.86 -1.04 13.83
C LYS A 2 -11.12 -0.69 12.37
N ILE A 3 -10.78 -1.60 11.46
CA ILE A 3 -10.96 -1.44 10.01
C ILE A 3 -11.94 -2.49 9.51
N ASP A 4 -12.89 -2.03 8.70
CA ASP A 4 -13.78 -2.87 7.90
C ASP A 4 -13.18 -3.00 6.50
N VAL A 5 -12.65 -4.18 6.18
CA VAL A 5 -11.93 -4.45 4.93
C VAL A 5 -12.94 -4.58 3.80
N GLN A 6 -12.69 -3.86 2.70
CA GLN A 6 -13.57 -3.79 1.54
C GLN A 6 -12.93 -4.49 0.33
N GLU A 7 -13.42 -4.16 -0.87
CA GLU A 7 -12.92 -4.69 -2.14
C GLU A 7 -11.40 -4.56 -2.30
N LEU A 8 -10.83 -5.55 -2.98
CA LEU A 8 -9.44 -5.51 -3.43
C LEU A 8 -9.28 -4.35 -4.40
N ALA A 9 -8.25 -3.53 -4.20
CA ALA A 9 -7.94 -2.40 -5.06
C ALA A 9 -6.76 -2.70 -5.97
N VAL A 10 -5.68 -3.26 -5.41
CA VAL A 10 -4.43 -3.49 -6.13
C VAL A 10 -3.84 -4.85 -5.79
N VAL A 11 -3.42 -5.57 -6.82
CA VAL A 11 -2.46 -6.66 -6.76
C VAL A 11 -1.13 -6.11 -7.25
N ASN A 12 -0.13 -6.07 -6.38
CA ASN A 12 1.22 -5.62 -6.76
C ASN A 12 2.21 -6.77 -6.64
N GLU A 13 2.71 -7.23 -7.77
CA GLU A 13 3.77 -8.23 -7.86
C GLU A 13 5.12 -7.53 -8.06
N HIS A 14 6.08 -7.92 -7.24
CA HIS A 14 7.46 -7.50 -7.34
C HIS A 14 8.36 -8.73 -7.44
N ILE A 15 8.93 -8.94 -8.62
CA ILE A 15 9.87 -10.03 -8.89
C ILE A 15 11.27 -9.44 -8.93
N PHE A 16 12.20 -10.04 -8.17
CA PHE A 16 13.55 -9.52 -8.02
C PHE A 16 14.56 -10.66 -7.88
N GLU A 17 15.83 -10.34 -8.05
CA GLU A 17 16.94 -11.25 -7.79
C GLU A 17 17.76 -10.72 -6.62
N TRP A 18 18.15 -11.61 -5.70
CA TRP A 18 19.00 -11.28 -4.57
C TRP A 18 19.90 -12.48 -4.27
N ASP A 19 21.22 -12.27 -4.23
CA ASP A 19 22.22 -13.33 -4.01
C ASP A 19 22.07 -14.55 -4.96
N ASN A 20 21.82 -14.27 -6.26
CA ASN A 20 21.50 -15.26 -7.31
C ASN A 20 20.20 -16.06 -7.08
N GLU A 21 19.41 -15.72 -6.06
CA GLU A 21 18.08 -16.30 -5.80
C GLU A 21 16.98 -15.42 -6.37
N LYS A 22 15.91 -16.04 -6.88
CA LYS A 22 14.74 -15.32 -7.41
C LYS A 22 13.70 -15.14 -6.31
N GLY A 23 13.42 -13.89 -5.97
CA GLY A 23 12.36 -13.48 -5.06
C GLY A 23 11.08 -13.06 -5.80
N HIS A 24 9.94 -13.31 -5.16
CA HIS A 24 8.64 -12.80 -5.61
C HIS A 24 7.81 -12.36 -4.41
N HIS A 25 7.53 -11.06 -4.32
CA HIS A 25 6.59 -10.49 -3.37
C HIS A 25 5.27 -10.16 -4.05
N CYS A 26 4.16 -10.68 -3.53
CA CYS A 26 2.82 -10.29 -3.94
C CYS A 26 2.15 -9.53 -2.79
N THR A 27 1.86 -8.25 -3.02
CA THR A 27 1.17 -7.38 -2.07
C THR A 27 -0.28 -7.18 -2.52
N LEU A 28 -1.23 -7.49 -1.64
CA LEU A 28 -2.65 -7.24 -1.85
C LEU A 28 -3.08 -6.00 -1.07
N ILE A 29 -3.60 -4.99 -1.76
CA ILE A 29 -4.06 -3.74 -1.17
C ILE A 29 -5.56 -3.67 -1.28
N HIS A 30 -6.25 -3.59 -0.14
CA HIS A 30 -7.69 -3.46 -0.06
C HIS A 30 -8.10 -2.04 0.28
N ARG A 31 -9.27 -1.63 -0.21
CA ARG A 31 -9.97 -0.48 0.37
C ARG A 31 -10.41 -0.84 1.79
N GLY A 32 -10.54 0.16 2.64
CA GLY A 32 -10.96 -0.04 4.02
C GLY A 32 -11.74 1.16 4.54
N ILE A 33 -12.74 0.89 5.38
CA ILE A 33 -13.44 1.91 6.14
C ILE A 33 -12.94 1.84 7.57
N VAL A 34 -12.31 2.91 8.04
CA VAL A 34 -11.90 3.03 9.44
C VAL A 34 -13.14 3.31 10.29
N LYS A 35 -13.54 2.34 11.11
CA LYS A 35 -14.69 2.48 12.03
C LYS A 35 -14.32 3.25 13.29
N ASP A 36 -13.08 3.08 13.72
CA ASP A 36 -12.49 3.80 14.84
C ASP A 36 -11.01 4.06 14.54
N ARG A 37 -10.67 5.35 14.40
CA ARG A 37 -9.30 5.80 14.12
C ARG A 37 -8.38 5.57 15.31
N GLY A 38 -8.91 5.51 16.54
CA GLY A 38 -8.12 5.72 17.74
C GLY A 38 -7.57 7.15 17.81
N ILE A 39 -7.38 7.65 19.03
CA ILE A 39 -6.77 8.97 19.29
C ILE A 39 -5.26 8.86 19.58
N ASN A 40 -4.73 7.65 19.66
CA ASN A 40 -3.32 7.40 19.95
C ASN A 40 -2.53 7.19 18.66
N GLU A 41 -1.22 7.39 18.76
CA GLU A 41 -0.25 7.01 17.74
C GLU A 41 -0.42 5.55 17.32
N ILE A 42 -0.41 5.30 16.01
CA ILE A 42 -0.51 3.95 15.44
C ILE A 42 0.90 3.50 15.05
N ARG A 43 1.37 2.38 15.61
CA ARG A 43 2.68 1.80 15.29
C ARG A 43 2.56 0.56 14.41
N HIS A 44 3.60 0.28 13.63
CA HIS A 44 3.68 -0.96 12.86
C HIS A 44 3.77 -2.17 13.80
N LYS A 45 3.15 -3.29 13.44
CA LYS A 45 3.06 -4.47 14.32
C LYS A 45 4.38 -5.22 14.48
N GLU A 46 5.23 -5.18 13.46
CA GLU A 46 6.50 -5.90 13.43
C GLU A 46 7.70 -5.01 13.80
N TYR A 47 7.55 -3.69 13.64
CA TYR A 47 8.65 -2.72 13.79
C TYR A 47 8.15 -1.55 14.63
N GLU A 48 8.48 -1.55 15.92
CA GLU A 48 7.93 -0.56 16.85
C GLU A 48 8.41 0.86 16.58
N ASP A 49 9.54 1.02 15.90
CA ASP A 49 10.12 2.30 15.48
C ASP A 49 9.40 2.95 14.29
N ILE A 50 8.50 2.22 13.62
CA ILE A 50 7.71 2.74 12.51
C ILE A 50 6.35 3.27 13.01
N ILE A 51 6.15 4.58 12.87
CA ILE A 51 4.89 5.27 13.16
C ILE A 51 4.08 5.44 11.87
N LEU A 52 2.80 5.09 11.91
CA LEU A 52 1.87 5.25 10.82
C LEU A 52 1.17 6.62 10.90
N ILE A 53 1.21 7.37 9.81
CA ILE A 53 0.62 8.70 9.70
C ILE A 53 -0.47 8.74 8.62
N TRP A 54 -1.53 9.49 8.89
CA TRP A 54 -2.56 9.76 7.89
C TRP A 54 -2.07 10.86 6.95
N LYS A 55 -2.19 10.60 5.64
CA LYS A 55 -1.86 11.57 4.59
C LYS A 55 -3.04 11.75 3.64
N ASN A 56 -3.23 12.97 3.18
CA ASN A 56 -4.11 13.24 2.05
C ASN A 56 -3.40 12.95 0.72
N ILE A 57 -4.15 12.93 -0.39
CA ILE A 57 -3.61 12.59 -1.72
C ILE A 57 -2.49 13.54 -2.15
N ASN A 58 -2.58 14.84 -1.85
CA ASN A 58 -1.54 15.81 -2.23
C ASN A 58 -0.23 15.54 -1.47
N GLU A 59 -0.31 15.21 -0.17
CA GLU A 59 0.87 14.85 0.63
C GLU A 59 1.52 13.53 0.18
N LEU A 60 0.76 12.62 -0.44
CA LEU A 60 1.31 11.40 -1.04
C LEU A 60 2.07 11.67 -2.34
N LYS A 61 1.73 12.74 -3.07
CA LYS A 61 2.42 13.13 -4.31
C LYS A 61 3.79 13.74 -4.09
N GLU A 62 4.04 14.29 -2.90
CA GLU A 62 5.31 14.94 -2.57
C GLU A 62 6.51 13.97 -2.58
N ARG A 63 6.25 12.66 -2.53
CA ARG A 63 7.27 11.61 -2.51
C ARG A 63 6.82 10.43 -3.36
N SER A 64 7.78 9.59 -3.75
CA SER A 64 7.44 8.28 -4.31
C SER A 64 6.63 7.49 -3.28
N THR A 65 5.46 7.02 -3.70
CA THR A 65 4.58 6.19 -2.86
C THR A 65 4.48 4.81 -3.50
N TYR A 66 4.77 3.78 -2.71
CA TYR A 66 4.63 2.39 -3.13
C TYR A 66 3.17 1.92 -3.00
N PRO A 67 2.68 1.07 -3.92
CA PRO A 67 3.32 0.68 -5.17
C PRO A 67 3.28 1.79 -6.20
N GLU A 68 4.21 1.75 -7.16
CA GLU A 68 4.24 2.72 -8.25
C GLU A 68 2.87 2.82 -8.94
N GLY A 69 2.40 4.05 -9.19
CA GLY A 69 1.08 4.32 -9.79
C GLY A 69 -0.09 4.32 -8.80
N ILE A 70 0.10 3.99 -7.52
CA ILE A 70 -1.00 3.95 -6.53
C ILE A 70 -1.69 5.31 -6.35
N VAL A 71 -0.92 6.40 -6.38
CA VAL A 71 -1.47 7.74 -6.17
C VAL A 71 -2.41 8.12 -7.32
N SER A 72 -1.99 7.86 -8.56
CA SER A 72 -2.84 8.08 -9.75
C SER A 72 -4.10 7.21 -9.70
N TYR A 73 -3.99 5.95 -9.28
CA TYR A 73 -5.15 5.08 -9.09
C TYR A 73 -6.15 5.65 -8.06
N LEU A 74 -5.66 6.18 -6.94
CA LEU A 74 -6.52 6.80 -5.92
C LEU A 74 -7.22 8.06 -6.44
N GLU A 75 -6.60 8.82 -7.33
CA GLU A 75 -7.18 10.03 -7.94
C GLU A 75 -8.24 9.75 -9.00
N GLU A 76 -8.00 8.76 -9.86
CA GLU A 76 -8.94 8.39 -10.92
C GLU A 76 -10.30 7.94 -10.36
N ASN A 77 -10.35 7.59 -9.07
CA ASN A 77 -11.54 7.13 -8.34
C ASN A 77 -12.28 5.99 -9.05
N LYS A 78 -11.56 5.22 -9.88
CA LYS A 78 -12.06 4.02 -10.51
C LYS A 78 -12.06 2.87 -9.49
N ARG A 79 -13.06 2.00 -9.59
CA ARG A 79 -13.22 0.81 -8.72
C ARG A 79 -12.80 -0.49 -9.39
N ASN A 80 -12.11 -0.43 -10.52
CA ASN A 80 -11.47 -1.61 -11.07
C ASN A 80 -10.31 -2.04 -10.17
N ILE A 81 -10.05 -3.35 -10.15
CA ILE A 81 -8.86 -3.93 -9.54
C ILE A 81 -7.70 -3.65 -10.50
N VAL A 82 -6.61 -3.10 -9.99
CA VAL A 82 -5.38 -2.89 -10.76
C VAL A 82 -4.39 -4.01 -10.45
N HIS A 83 -3.77 -4.54 -11.50
CA HIS A 83 -2.66 -5.48 -11.38
C HIS A 83 -1.40 -4.80 -11.88
N SER A 84 -0.43 -4.63 -10.98
CA SER A 84 0.88 -4.06 -11.27
C SER A 84 1.94 -5.13 -11.13
N ILE A 85 2.82 -5.25 -12.13
CA ILE A 85 3.97 -6.16 -12.09
C ILE A 85 5.22 -5.33 -12.29
N SER A 86 6.14 -5.41 -11.33
CA SER A 86 7.46 -4.80 -11.38
C SER A 86 8.53 -5.89 -11.35
N LYS A 87 9.58 -5.70 -12.15
CA LYS A 87 10.71 -6.64 -12.23
C LYS A 87 12.01 -5.86 -12.10
N ASN A 88 12.80 -6.19 -11.08
CA ASN A 88 14.19 -5.77 -11.02
C ASN A 88 15.04 -6.85 -11.69
N LYS A 89 15.95 -6.42 -12.57
CA LYS A 89 17.00 -7.27 -13.11
C LYS A 89 18.23 -7.23 -12.20
#